data_AF-T1JJ79-F1
#
_entry.id   AF-T1JJ79-F1
#
_cell.length_a   1.000
_cell.length_b   1.000
_cell.length_c   1.000
_cell.angle_alpha   90.00
_cell.angle_beta   90.00
_cell.angle_gamma   90.00
#
_symmetry.space_group_name_H-M   'P 1'
#
loop_
_entity.id
_entity.type
_entity.pdbx_description
1 polymer ?
#
loop_
_entity_poly.entity_id
_entity_poly.type
_entity_poly.pdbx_seq_one_letter_code
_entity_poly.pdbx_strand_id
1 'polypeptide(L)'
;MVERLVNSEANARRIAMVESCFGTSGQPLSVPGRVLVGEGVLTKMCRKKPKPRQFFLFNDILVYGNIVINKKKYNKQHIIPLEEVMLENIQDQGSERNGWLIRTARKSFAVYAATATEKSEWMAHINKCVEDLLRKSGKKQPKNMQLCGCLIQTLRCHHCRKCGAVVCNPCSNKKCLLPNQSSKPLRVCLSCYDQLWKAKADYSMPSQAENIGNNETKSYESSGEDDSDDDDDVKMDVTDQAERISQEPKFYNDDDVKINTTEMQESDATSDGNQIVKDDVENV
;
A
#
# COMPACT_ATOMS: atom_id res chain seq x y z
N MET A 1 7.98 16.30 11.60
CA MET A 1 6.87 16.58 10.67
C MET A 1 5.55 16.23 11.31
N VAL A 2 5.44 15.12 12.05
CA VAL A 2 4.25 14.82 12.86
C VAL A 2 4.56 14.40 14.31
N GLU A 3 5.78 14.66 14.79
CA GLU A 3 6.18 14.23 16.15
C GLU A 3 5.39 14.95 17.23
N ARG A 4 4.93 16.19 16.96
CA ARG A 4 4.06 16.94 17.90
C ARG A 4 2.61 16.49 17.86
N LEU A 5 2.20 15.80 16.80
CA LEU A 5 0.86 15.22 16.68
C LEU A 5 0.74 13.88 17.41
N VAL A 6 1.87 13.26 17.78
CA VAL A 6 1.90 12.03 18.57
C VAL A 6 1.10 12.24 19.87
N ASN A 7 0.11 11.39 20.10
CA ASN A 7 -0.79 11.45 21.25
C ASN A 7 -1.63 12.74 21.37
N SER A 8 -1.69 13.58 20.32
CA SER A 8 -2.60 14.73 20.31
C SER A 8 -4.05 14.26 20.15
N GLU A 9 -4.99 14.97 20.76
CA GLU A 9 -6.42 14.67 20.64
C GLU A 9 -6.89 14.78 19.18
N ALA A 10 -6.36 15.76 18.45
CA ALA A 10 -6.63 15.94 17.02
C ALA A 10 -6.23 14.70 16.20
N ASN A 11 -5.05 14.13 16.46
CA ASN A 11 -4.64 12.89 15.82
C ASN A 11 -5.55 11.72 16.23
N ALA A 12 -5.84 11.55 17.51
CA ALA A 12 -6.73 10.48 17.99
C ALA A 12 -8.11 10.53 17.31
N ARG A 13 -8.72 11.72 17.21
CA ARG A 13 -9.99 11.94 16.51
C ARG A 13 -9.89 11.57 15.02
N ARG A 14 -8.82 11.98 14.33
CA ARG A 14 -8.58 11.64 12.91
C ARG A 14 -8.47 10.12 12.70
N ILE A 15 -7.71 9.42 13.55
CA ILE A 15 -7.58 7.96 13.45
C ILE A 15 -8.93 7.27 13.68
N ALA A 16 -9.69 7.70 14.68
CA ALA A 16 -11.03 7.18 14.95
C ALA A 16 -12.00 7.38 13.77
N MET A 17 -11.91 8.52 13.06
CA MET A 17 -12.68 8.75 11.84
C MET A 17 -12.32 7.76 10.73
N VAL A 18 -11.03 7.45 10.55
CA VAL A 18 -10.58 6.44 9.58
C VAL A 18 -11.15 5.05 9.94
N GLU A 19 -11.03 4.63 11.20
CA GLU A 19 -11.59 3.35 11.68
C GLU A 19 -13.10 3.26 11.45
N SER A 20 -13.84 4.32 11.80
CA SER A 20 -15.29 4.41 11.60
C SER A 20 -15.68 4.20 10.13
N CYS A 21 -14.90 4.75 9.19
CA CYS A 21 -15.16 4.57 7.77
C CYS A 21 -15.01 3.10 7.32
N PHE A 22 -14.12 2.30 7.94
CA PHE A 22 -14.02 0.86 7.66
C PHE A 22 -15.05 0.03 8.46
N GLY A 23 -15.58 0.58 9.54
CA GLY A 23 -16.56 -0.06 10.41
C GLY A 23 -16.05 -1.38 10.98
N THR A 24 -16.97 -2.32 11.24
CA THR A 24 -16.66 -3.64 11.81
C THR A 24 -15.85 -4.55 10.88
N SER A 25 -15.72 -4.19 9.60
CA SER A 25 -14.92 -4.95 8.63
C SER A 25 -13.44 -4.59 8.65
N GLY A 26 -13.07 -3.49 9.31
CA GLY A 26 -11.68 -3.04 9.47
C GLY A 26 -11.03 -3.54 10.74
N GLN A 27 -9.71 -3.59 10.72
CA GLN A 27 -8.86 -3.74 11.90
C GLN A 27 -8.65 -2.38 12.59
N PRO A 28 -8.52 -2.35 13.92
CA PRO A 28 -8.14 -1.16 14.66
C PRO A 28 -6.80 -0.60 14.19
N LEU A 29 -6.77 0.72 14.04
CA LEU A 29 -5.62 1.52 13.67
C LEU A 29 -5.11 2.35 14.86
N SER A 30 -5.91 2.60 15.89
CA SER A 30 -5.49 3.37 17.07
C SER A 30 -4.48 2.58 17.91
N VAL A 31 -3.21 2.96 17.85
CA VAL A 31 -2.13 2.43 18.69
C VAL A 31 -1.26 3.56 19.21
N PRO A 32 -0.65 3.44 20.41
CA PRO A 32 0.24 4.46 20.95
C PRO A 32 1.40 4.79 19.98
N GLY A 33 1.66 6.08 19.79
CA GLY A 33 2.75 6.53 18.90
C GLY A 33 2.39 6.59 17.41
N ARG A 34 1.24 6.05 16.98
CA ARG A 34 0.81 6.12 15.57
C ARG A 34 0.18 7.48 15.26
N VAL A 35 0.54 8.03 14.11
CA VAL A 35 0.06 9.33 13.63
C VAL A 35 -0.39 9.24 12.19
N LEU A 36 -1.55 9.81 11.89
CA LEU A 36 -2.02 9.98 10.52
C LEU A 36 -1.26 11.13 9.87
N VAL A 37 -0.47 10.82 8.83
CA VAL A 37 0.40 11.75 8.09
C VAL A 37 -0.31 12.29 6.85
N GLY A 38 -1.11 11.48 6.18
CA GLY A 38 -1.90 11.97 5.06
C GLY A 38 -2.96 11.01 4.57
N GLU A 39 -3.89 11.52 3.78
CA GLU A 39 -4.99 10.76 3.20
C GLU A 39 -5.38 11.30 1.82
N GLY A 40 -5.88 10.43 0.95
CA GLY A 40 -6.31 10.84 -0.39
C GLY A 40 -6.65 9.66 -1.28
N VAL A 41 -7.24 9.96 -2.44
CA VAL A 41 -7.59 8.95 -3.44
C VAL A 41 -6.42 8.79 -4.41
N LEU A 42 -5.96 7.55 -4.61
CA LEU A 42 -5.03 7.22 -5.68
C LEU A 42 -5.66 6.17 -6.61
N THR A 43 -5.27 6.21 -7.88
CA THR A 43 -5.68 5.20 -8.85
C THR A 43 -4.73 4.03 -8.76
N LYS A 44 -5.22 2.90 -8.24
CA LYS A 44 -4.45 1.66 -8.13
C LYS A 44 -4.63 0.81 -9.39
N MET A 45 -3.52 0.42 -10.02
CA MET A 45 -3.57 -0.57 -11.10
C MET A 45 -3.94 -1.94 -10.54
N CYS A 46 -5.04 -2.49 -11.04
CA CYS A 46 -5.51 -3.83 -10.74
C CYS A 46 -5.47 -4.70 -12.02
N ARG A 47 -5.68 -6.01 -11.88
CA ARG A 47 -5.53 -6.99 -12.98
C ARG A 47 -6.31 -6.63 -14.24
N LYS A 48 -7.54 -6.11 -14.08
CA LYS A 48 -8.47 -5.83 -15.19
C LYS A 48 -8.56 -4.35 -15.55
N LYS A 49 -8.60 -3.47 -14.54
CA LYS A 49 -8.81 -2.03 -14.74
C LYS A 49 -8.16 -1.20 -13.62
N PRO A 50 -7.71 0.03 -13.90
CA PRO A 50 -7.39 1.00 -12.86
C PRO A 50 -8.62 1.21 -11.98
N LYS A 51 -8.45 1.25 -10.66
CA LYS A 51 -9.55 1.52 -9.74
C LYS A 51 -9.13 2.54 -8.66
N PRO A 52 -9.97 3.55 -8.36
CA PRO A 52 -9.70 4.47 -7.27
C PRO A 52 -9.74 3.74 -5.93
N ARG A 53 -8.83 4.09 -5.03
CA ARG A 53 -8.74 3.56 -3.68
C ARG A 53 -8.44 4.73 -2.74
N GLN A 54 -9.07 4.72 -1.57
CA GLN A 54 -8.70 5.64 -0.52
C GLN A 54 -7.43 5.11 0.15
N PHE A 55 -6.40 5.94 0.23
CA PHE A 55 -5.14 5.67 0.91
C PHE A 55 -5.02 6.54 2.16
N PHE A 56 -4.41 5.97 3.20
CA PHE A 56 -4.07 6.64 4.45
C PHE A 56 -2.62 6.29 4.77
N LEU A 57 -1.77 7.30 4.83
CA LEU A 57 -0.39 7.18 5.29
C LEU A 57 -0.35 7.47 6.79
N PHE A 58 0.10 6.49 7.55
CA PHE A 58 0.52 6.69 8.93
C PHE A 58 2.05 6.73 8.99
N ASN A 59 2.59 7.15 10.14
CA ASN A 59 4.03 7.19 10.35
C ASN A 59 4.72 5.82 10.36
N ASP A 60 3.97 4.72 10.57
CA ASP A 60 4.46 3.34 10.65
C ASP A 60 3.81 2.38 9.62
N ILE A 61 2.64 2.70 9.10
CA ILE A 61 1.89 1.85 8.16
C ILE A 61 1.28 2.66 7.00
N LEU A 62 1.12 2.01 5.85
CA LEU A 62 0.28 2.49 4.75
C LEU A 62 -1.00 1.65 4.69
N VAL A 63 -2.15 2.31 4.75
CA VAL A 63 -3.46 1.66 4.70
C VAL A 63 -4.19 2.05 3.41
N TYR A 64 -4.90 1.11 2.78
CA TYR A 64 -5.81 1.44 1.68
C TYR A 64 -7.04 0.54 1.65
N GLY A 65 -8.11 1.01 1.01
CA GLY A 65 -9.37 0.29 0.89
C GLY A 65 -10.18 0.68 -0.34
N ASN A 66 -11.18 -0.13 -0.66
CA ASN A 66 -12.14 0.22 -1.69
C ASN A 66 -13.07 1.33 -1.18
N ILE A 67 -13.39 2.26 -2.07
CA ILE A 67 -14.36 3.32 -1.81
C ILE A 67 -15.75 2.74 -2.09
N VAL A 68 -16.57 2.58 -1.05
CA VAL A 68 -17.99 2.20 -1.20
C VAL A 68 -18.83 3.47 -1.24
N ILE A 69 -18.67 4.33 -0.24
CA ILE A 69 -19.27 5.66 -0.18
C ILE A 69 -18.15 6.62 0.19
N ASN A 70 -17.87 7.60 -0.66
CA ASN A 70 -16.77 8.53 -0.46
C ASN A 70 -16.86 9.21 0.91
N LYS A 71 -15.76 9.22 1.68
CA LYS A 71 -15.66 9.78 3.05
C LYS A 71 -16.64 9.23 4.08
N LYS A 72 -17.39 8.17 3.77
CA LYS A 72 -18.39 7.58 4.69
C LYS A 72 -18.18 6.09 4.92
N LYS A 73 -17.81 5.33 3.87
CA LYS A 73 -17.70 3.88 3.95
C LYS A 73 -16.64 3.32 3.02
N TYR A 74 -15.70 2.57 3.61
CA TYR A 74 -14.64 1.85 2.93
C TYR A 74 -14.69 0.36 3.28
N ASN A 75 -14.19 -0.51 2.39
CA ASN A 75 -14.05 -1.94 2.67
C ASN A 75 -12.74 -2.52 2.09
N LYS A 76 -12.49 -3.82 2.30
CA LYS A 76 -11.25 -4.50 1.92
C LYS A 76 -10.01 -3.74 2.42
N GLN A 77 -9.96 -3.49 3.73
CA GLN A 77 -8.84 -2.79 4.36
C GLN A 77 -7.55 -3.60 4.17
N HIS A 78 -6.52 -2.93 3.65
CA HIS A 78 -5.19 -3.49 3.51
C HIS A 78 -4.22 -2.64 4.30
N ILE A 79 -3.47 -3.27 5.21
CA ILE A 79 -2.46 -2.62 6.05
C ILE A 79 -1.08 -3.13 5.62
N ILE A 80 -0.17 -2.21 5.32
CA ILE A 80 1.19 -2.48 4.88
C ILE A 80 2.16 -1.79 5.84
N PRO A 81 3.01 -2.54 6.57
CA PRO A 81 4.09 -1.96 7.37
C PRO A 81 5.08 -1.18 6.49
N LEU A 82 5.39 0.05 6.87
CA LEU A 82 6.27 0.91 6.09
C LEU A 82 7.72 0.42 6.05
N GLU A 83 8.16 -0.39 7.02
CA GLU A 83 9.52 -0.95 7.00
C GLU A 83 9.77 -1.87 5.80
N GLU A 84 8.71 -2.38 5.18
CA GLU A 84 8.77 -3.23 3.99
C GLU A 84 8.60 -2.47 2.68
N VAL A 85 8.30 -1.16 2.74
CA VAL A 85 7.94 -0.35 1.56
C VAL A 85 9.18 0.23 0.89
N MET A 86 9.26 0.03 -0.43
CA MET A 86 10.19 0.75 -1.30
C MET A 86 9.41 1.37 -2.46
N LEU A 87 9.77 2.60 -2.81
CA LEU A 87 9.14 3.32 -3.91
C LEU A 87 10.03 3.34 -5.15
N GLU A 88 9.42 3.11 -6.31
CA GLU A 88 10.10 3.18 -7.60
C GLU A 88 9.28 4.04 -8.57
N ASN A 89 9.90 5.07 -9.14
CA ASN A 89 9.23 5.96 -10.07
C ASN A 89 8.83 5.22 -11.36
N ILE A 90 7.60 5.41 -11.82
CA ILE A 90 7.18 4.96 -13.15
C ILE A 90 7.29 6.15 -14.11
N GLN A 91 7.97 5.95 -15.23
CA GLN A 91 8.05 6.93 -16.29
C GLN A 91 6.70 7.07 -16.97
N ASP A 92 6.32 8.31 -17.23
CA ASP A 92 5.09 8.64 -17.92
C ASP A 92 5.05 8.02 -19.33
N GLN A 93 3.98 7.29 -19.66
CA GLN A 93 3.77 6.72 -20.98
C GLN A 93 2.31 6.90 -21.41
N GLY A 94 2.08 7.60 -22.53
CA GLY A 94 0.73 7.85 -23.04
C GLY A 94 -0.16 8.55 -22.00
N SER A 95 -1.29 7.93 -21.69
CA SER A 95 -2.27 8.37 -20.68
C SER A 95 -1.89 7.99 -19.24
N GLU A 96 -0.91 7.12 -19.04
CA GLU A 96 -0.44 6.71 -17.73
C GLU A 96 0.62 7.69 -17.23
N ARG A 97 0.15 8.69 -16.48
CA ARG A 97 0.95 9.80 -15.96
C ARG A 97 0.99 9.81 -14.45
N ASN A 98 2.06 10.31 -13.87
CA ASN A 98 2.17 10.49 -12.42
C ASN A 98 2.10 9.15 -11.64
N GLY A 99 2.69 8.08 -12.21
CA GLY A 99 2.73 6.76 -11.60
C GLY A 99 3.98 6.49 -10.74
N TRP A 100 3.85 5.65 -9.72
CA TRP A 100 4.96 5.00 -9.02
C TRP A 100 4.57 3.60 -8.55
N LEU A 101 5.57 2.74 -8.36
CA LEU A 101 5.44 1.38 -7.87
C LEU A 101 5.69 1.36 -6.36
N ILE A 102 4.70 0.90 -5.60
CA ILE A 102 4.86 0.56 -4.18
C ILE A 102 5.28 -0.91 -4.13
N ARG A 103 6.52 -1.17 -3.70
CA ARG A 103 7.08 -2.51 -3.56
C ARG A 103 7.06 -2.92 -2.11
N THR A 104 6.56 -4.14 -1.85
CA THR A 104 6.57 -4.77 -0.52
C THR A 104 6.98 -6.23 -0.67
N ALA A 105 7.23 -6.93 0.44
CA ALA A 105 7.63 -8.33 0.40
C ALA A 105 6.52 -9.23 -0.15
N ARG A 106 5.26 -8.89 0.15
CA ARG A 106 4.10 -9.74 -0.15
C ARG A 106 3.34 -9.31 -1.39
N LYS A 107 3.29 -8.01 -1.69
CA LYS A 107 2.48 -7.46 -2.78
C LYS A 107 3.02 -6.13 -3.29
N SER A 108 3.45 -6.11 -4.55
CA SER A 108 3.81 -4.88 -5.25
C SER A 108 2.67 -4.43 -6.17
N PHE A 109 2.46 -3.13 -6.29
CA PHE A 109 1.42 -2.59 -7.17
C PHE A 109 1.73 -1.15 -7.57
N ALA A 110 1.36 -0.79 -8.80
CA ALA A 110 1.45 0.57 -9.29
C ALA A 110 0.25 1.40 -8.83
N VAL A 111 0.53 2.66 -8.48
CA VAL A 111 -0.46 3.69 -8.16
C VAL A 111 -0.15 4.95 -8.96
N TYR A 112 -1.19 5.72 -9.24
CA TYR A 112 -1.14 6.94 -10.04
C TYR A 112 -1.92 8.03 -9.30
N ALA A 113 -1.30 9.20 -9.19
CA ALA A 113 -1.94 10.40 -8.65
C ALA A 113 -2.59 11.22 -9.78
N ALA A 114 -3.51 12.13 -9.43
CA ALA A 114 -4.14 12.99 -10.41
C ALA A 114 -3.14 14.01 -10.98
N THR A 115 -2.22 14.50 -10.14
CA THR A 115 -1.20 15.48 -10.55
C THR A 115 0.22 15.04 -10.22
N ALA A 116 1.20 15.66 -10.89
CA ALA A 116 2.61 15.45 -10.61
C ALA A 116 3.00 15.93 -9.20
N THR A 117 2.35 16.99 -8.71
CA THR A 117 2.53 17.51 -7.35
C THR A 117 2.10 16.47 -6.33
N GLU A 118 0.88 15.94 -6.45
CA GLU A 118 0.36 14.90 -5.57
C GLU A 118 1.27 13.68 -5.52
N LYS A 119 1.73 13.20 -6.69
CA LYS A 119 2.72 12.10 -6.76
C LYS A 119 3.96 12.43 -5.94
N SER A 120 4.51 13.62 -6.12
CA SER A 120 5.75 14.04 -5.47
C SER A 120 5.57 14.14 -3.95
N GLU A 121 4.45 14.68 -3.49
CA GLU A 121 4.11 14.77 -2.06
C GLU A 121 3.92 13.39 -1.43
N TRP A 122 3.12 12.51 -2.05
CA TRP A 122 2.94 11.13 -1.57
C TRP A 122 4.27 10.39 -1.46
N MET A 123 5.09 10.44 -2.51
CA MET A 123 6.39 9.78 -2.50
C MET A 123 7.32 10.36 -1.43
N ALA A 124 7.35 11.69 -1.28
CA ALA A 124 8.18 12.36 -0.28
C ALA A 124 7.76 12.01 1.14
N HIS A 125 6.47 12.08 1.47
CA HIS A 125 5.95 11.76 2.80
C HIS A 125 6.15 10.28 3.15
N ILE A 126 5.91 9.36 2.22
CA ILE A 126 6.17 7.93 2.45
C ILE A 126 7.67 7.72 2.72
N ASN A 127 8.57 8.19 1.85
CA ASN A 127 10.01 8.04 2.04
C ASN A 127 10.46 8.61 3.39
N LYS A 128 9.92 9.77 3.77
CA LYS A 128 10.24 10.41 5.04
C LYS A 128 9.82 9.57 6.25
N CYS A 129 8.63 8.98 6.21
CA CYS A 129 8.16 8.08 7.26
C CYS A 129 9.04 6.84 7.37
N VAL A 130 9.41 6.22 6.24
CA VAL A 130 10.32 5.05 6.25
C VAL A 130 11.69 5.41 6.81
N GLU A 131 12.26 6.55 6.42
CA GLU A 131 13.53 7.06 6.96
C GLU A 131 13.47 7.26 8.48
N ASP A 132 12.42 7.91 8.98
CA ASP A 132 12.25 8.21 10.40
C ASP A 132 12.05 6.92 11.23
N LEU A 133 11.34 5.91 10.71
CA LEU A 133 11.19 4.60 11.34
C LEU A 133 12.53 3.85 11.47
N LEU A 134 13.35 3.89 10.43
CA LEU A 134 14.63 3.21 10.43
C LEU A 134 15.64 3.90 11.35
N ARG A 135 15.61 5.23 11.40
CA ARG A 135 16.38 5.99 12.38
C ARG A 135 16.02 5.61 13.82
N LYS A 136 14.72 5.43 14.12
CA LYS A 136 14.24 5.06 15.46
C LYS A 136 14.52 3.60 15.83
N SER A 137 14.46 2.69 14.86
CA SER A 137 14.67 1.25 15.10
C SER A 137 16.13 0.80 15.03
N GLY A 138 17.05 1.67 14.57
CA GLY A 138 18.45 1.31 14.34
C GLY A 138 18.66 0.32 13.17
N LYS A 139 17.59 -0.03 12.44
CA LYS A 139 17.64 -0.94 11.30
C LYS A 139 18.05 -0.17 10.04
N LYS A 140 18.79 -0.81 9.14
CA LYS A 140 19.09 -0.25 7.82
C LYS A 140 17.93 -0.54 6.87
N GLN A 141 17.65 0.38 5.94
CA GLN A 141 16.75 0.15 4.81
C GLN A 141 17.09 -1.20 4.17
N PRO A 142 16.10 -2.03 3.80
CA PRO A 142 16.36 -3.19 2.95
C PRO A 142 16.89 -2.68 1.60
N LYS A 143 18.23 -2.56 1.49
CA LYS A 143 18.89 -2.00 0.30
C LYS A 143 18.65 -2.79 -0.97
N ASN A 144 18.17 -4.02 -0.82
CA ASN A 144 17.71 -4.88 -1.89
C ASN A 144 16.73 -5.88 -1.25
N MET A 145 15.43 -5.60 -1.25
CA MET A 145 14.52 -6.74 -1.36
C MET A 145 14.90 -7.37 -2.69
N GLN A 146 15.67 -8.46 -2.65
CA GLN A 146 16.27 -9.08 -3.82
C GLN A 146 15.18 -9.76 -4.64
N LEU A 147 14.38 -8.91 -5.28
CA LEU A 147 13.65 -9.23 -6.48
C LEU A 147 14.69 -9.46 -7.56
N CYS A 148 14.50 -10.53 -8.32
CA CYS A 148 15.20 -10.77 -9.57
C CYS A 148 15.38 -9.43 -10.34
N GLY A 149 16.63 -9.09 -10.70
CA GLY A 149 17.00 -7.81 -11.34
C GLY A 149 16.44 -7.59 -12.76
N CYS A 150 15.40 -8.33 -13.15
CA CYS A 150 14.67 -8.11 -14.38
C CYS A 150 13.73 -6.90 -14.19
N LEU A 151 14.05 -5.80 -14.86
CA LEU A 151 13.30 -4.54 -14.93
C LEU A 151 11.91 -4.64 -15.61
N ILE A 152 11.32 -5.83 -15.71
CA ILE A 152 10.09 -6.02 -16.48
C ILE A 152 8.87 -5.89 -15.56
N GLN A 153 8.25 -4.71 -15.64
CA GLN A 153 7.16 -4.17 -14.83
C GLN A 153 5.83 -4.96 -14.87
N THR A 154 5.76 -6.14 -15.50
CA THR A 154 4.50 -6.89 -15.73
C THR A 154 4.54 -8.37 -15.34
N LEU A 155 5.65 -8.91 -14.82
CA LEU A 155 5.76 -10.34 -14.55
C LEU A 155 5.27 -10.75 -13.15
N ARG A 156 4.44 -11.80 -13.09
CA ARG A 156 3.98 -12.42 -11.84
C ARG A 156 5.18 -12.84 -10.99
N CYS A 157 5.16 -12.44 -9.72
CA CYS A 157 6.19 -12.77 -8.74
C CYS A 157 5.93 -14.14 -8.10
N HIS A 158 7.00 -14.87 -7.83
CA HIS A 158 7.01 -16.18 -7.19
C HIS A 158 8.06 -16.22 -6.08
N HIS A 159 7.80 -16.96 -5.00
CA HIS A 159 8.79 -17.17 -3.96
C HIS A 159 9.64 -18.41 -4.29
N CYS A 160 10.96 -18.29 -4.14
CA CYS A 160 11.86 -19.43 -4.09
C CYS A 160 11.63 -20.22 -2.80
N ARG A 161 11.31 -21.52 -2.88
CA ARG A 161 11.05 -22.34 -1.69
C ARG A 161 12.30 -22.68 -0.87
N LYS A 162 13.50 -22.57 -1.47
CA LYS A 162 14.79 -22.75 -0.78
C LYS A 162 15.24 -21.49 -0.02
N CYS A 163 15.26 -20.32 -0.66
CA CYS A 163 15.86 -19.11 -0.09
C CYS A 163 14.88 -17.97 0.21
N GLY A 164 13.59 -18.11 -0.13
CA GLY A 164 12.57 -17.09 0.10
C GLY A 164 12.60 -15.91 -0.88
N ALA A 165 13.59 -15.79 -1.76
CA ALA A 165 13.70 -14.69 -2.71
C ALA A 165 12.47 -14.60 -3.64
N VAL A 166 12.02 -13.36 -3.90
CA VAL A 166 10.92 -13.06 -4.82
C VAL A 166 11.46 -12.97 -6.24
N VAL A 167 10.95 -13.77 -7.15
CA VAL A 167 11.51 -13.98 -8.49
C VAL A 167 10.40 -14.04 -9.54
N CYS A 168 10.65 -13.53 -10.74
CA CYS A 168 9.72 -13.70 -11.85
C CYS A 168 9.74 -15.14 -12.38
N ASN A 169 8.80 -15.50 -13.26
CA ASN A 169 8.75 -16.85 -13.84
C ASN A 169 10.05 -17.22 -14.60
N PRO A 170 10.65 -16.36 -15.47
CA PRO A 170 11.95 -16.63 -16.08
C PRO A 170 13.07 -16.91 -15.08
N CYS A 171 13.12 -16.15 -13.98
CA CYS A 171 14.11 -16.30 -12.91
C CYS A 171 13.87 -17.52 -11.99
N SER A 172 12.78 -18.28 -12.19
CA SER A 172 12.40 -19.43 -11.35
C SER A 172 11.68 -20.52 -12.12
N ASN A 173 11.98 -20.68 -13.41
CA ASN A 173 11.32 -21.64 -14.29
C ASN A 173 11.72 -23.10 -14.02
N LYS A 174 12.54 -23.35 -12.99
CA LYS A 174 12.98 -24.69 -12.59
C LYS A 174 12.43 -25.08 -11.21
N LYS A 175 12.29 -26.39 -11.01
CA LYS A 175 11.89 -26.99 -9.74
C LYS A 175 12.96 -27.96 -9.27
N CYS A 176 13.14 -28.10 -7.97
CA CYS A 176 14.06 -29.06 -7.37
C CYS A 176 13.41 -29.76 -6.17
N LEU A 177 13.88 -30.95 -5.84
CA LEU A 177 13.46 -31.65 -4.63
C LEU A 177 14.07 -30.94 -3.41
N LEU A 178 13.24 -30.62 -2.42
CA LEU A 178 13.66 -30.08 -1.13
C LEU A 178 13.23 -31.08 -0.04
N PRO A 179 14.07 -32.08 0.30
CA PRO A 179 13.67 -33.22 1.15
C PRO A 179 13.08 -32.83 2.50
N ASN A 180 13.56 -31.72 3.08
CA ASN A 180 13.09 -31.21 4.37
C ASN A 180 11.77 -30.42 4.28
N GLN A 181 11.20 -30.25 3.09
CA GLN A 181 9.98 -29.47 2.87
C GLN A 181 8.90 -30.25 2.12
N SER A 182 9.27 -31.07 1.14
CA SER A 182 8.31 -31.86 0.36
C SER A 182 9.01 -32.99 -0.39
N SER A 183 8.29 -34.10 -0.58
CA SER A 183 8.65 -35.19 -1.49
C SER A 183 8.41 -34.84 -2.97
N LYS A 184 7.78 -33.70 -3.27
CA LYS A 184 7.53 -33.21 -4.64
C LYS A 184 8.51 -32.10 -5.02
N PRO A 185 8.92 -31.98 -6.30
CA PRO A 185 9.76 -30.87 -6.74
C PRO A 185 9.09 -29.51 -6.55
N LEU A 186 9.76 -28.60 -5.84
CA LEU A 186 9.30 -27.26 -5.51
C LEU A 186 10.04 -26.21 -6.34
N ARG A 187 9.33 -25.10 -6.64
CA ARG A 187 9.91 -23.98 -7.39
C ARG A 187 11.05 -23.32 -6.62
N VAL A 188 12.17 -23.10 -7.30
CA VAL A 188 13.32 -22.36 -6.77
C VAL A 188 13.84 -21.36 -7.81
N CYS A 189 14.54 -20.33 -7.35
CA CYS A 189 15.24 -19.42 -8.26
C CYS A 189 16.40 -20.13 -8.95
N LEU A 190 16.84 -19.62 -10.11
CA LEU A 190 17.94 -20.20 -10.89
C LEU A 190 19.22 -20.37 -10.07
N SER A 191 19.59 -19.41 -9.22
CA SER A 191 20.77 -19.53 -8.35
C SER A 191 20.66 -20.69 -7.36
N CYS A 192 19.48 -20.89 -6.76
CA CYS A 192 19.24 -22.02 -5.87
C CYS A 192 19.21 -23.35 -6.61
N TYR A 193 18.68 -23.35 -7.84
CA TYR A 193 18.71 -24.52 -8.71
C TYR A 193 20.16 -24.93 -9.02
N ASP A 194 21.00 -23.99 -9.47
CA ASP A 194 22.39 -24.28 -9.85
C ASP A 194 23.23 -24.77 -8.66
N GLN A 195 23.01 -24.21 -7.46
CA GLN A 195 23.66 -24.70 -6.25
C GLN A 195 23.27 -26.13 -5.90
N LEU A 196 21.98 -26.47 -6.03
CA LEU A 196 21.49 -27.83 -5.76
C LEU A 196 21.87 -28.81 -6.87
N TRP A 197 22.02 -28.33 -8.09
CA TRP A 197 22.51 -29.11 -9.22
C TRP A 197 23.99 -29.44 -9.07
N LYS A 198 24.82 -28.45 -8.72
CA LYS A 198 26.25 -28.66 -8.42
C LYS A 198 26.44 -29.59 -7.23
N ALA A 199 25.66 -29.44 -6.17
CA ALA A 199 25.68 -30.35 -5.02
C ALA A 199 25.26 -31.80 -5.37
N LYS A 200 24.51 -32.01 -6.46
CA LYS A 200 24.24 -33.37 -7.00
C LYS A 200 25.41 -33.91 -7.82
N ALA A 201 26.14 -33.04 -8.52
CA ALA A 201 27.29 -33.45 -9.34
C ALA A 201 28.50 -33.88 -8.48
N ASP A 202 28.65 -33.32 -7.28
CA ASP A 202 29.74 -33.67 -6.36
C ASP A 202 29.54 -35.04 -5.68
N TYR A 203 28.36 -35.66 -5.81
CA TYR A 203 28.02 -36.97 -5.21
C TYR A 203 27.83 -38.11 -6.24
N SER A 204 28.15 -37.89 -7.52
CA SER A 204 28.10 -38.94 -8.55
C SER A 204 29.29 -38.78 -9.49
N MET A 205 30.25 -39.71 -9.54
CA MET A 205 30.24 -40.86 -10.47
C MET A 205 31.59 -41.63 -10.37
N PRO A 206 31.72 -42.91 -10.79
CA PRO A 206 31.43 -43.45 -12.16
C PRO A 206 30.62 -44.75 -12.15
N SER A 207 29.95 -45.25 -13.19
CA SER A 207 29.84 -45.07 -14.66
C SER A 207 28.49 -45.75 -15.03
N GLN A 208 27.73 -45.35 -16.05
CA GLN A 208 27.88 -45.77 -17.44
C GLN A 208 26.98 -44.89 -18.30
N ALA A 209 27.45 -44.64 -19.52
CA ALA A 209 26.75 -43.91 -20.55
C ALA A 209 25.53 -44.70 -21.02
N GLU A 210 24.35 -44.08 -21.05
CA GLU A 210 23.43 -44.28 -22.16
C GLU A 210 22.78 -42.94 -22.54
N ASN A 211 22.81 -42.74 -23.85
CA ASN A 211 22.25 -41.66 -24.64
C ASN A 211 20.72 -41.83 -24.75
N ILE A 212 20.04 -40.96 -25.49
CA ILE A 212 18.57 -40.85 -25.73
C ILE A 212 17.95 -39.80 -24.78
N GLY A 213 17.30 -38.74 -25.24
CA GLY A 213 16.91 -38.30 -26.57
C GLY A 213 15.88 -37.19 -26.37
N ASN A 214 15.92 -36.17 -27.22
CA ASN A 214 14.90 -35.12 -27.27
C ASN A 214 13.50 -35.74 -27.31
N ASN A 215 12.59 -35.26 -26.48
CA ASN A 215 11.18 -35.27 -26.83
C ASN A 215 10.47 -34.07 -26.20
N GLU A 216 10.14 -33.12 -27.07
CA GLU A 216 8.93 -32.31 -26.92
C GLU A 216 7.75 -33.26 -26.67
N THR A 217 6.96 -33.04 -25.62
CA THR A 217 5.50 -33.17 -25.72
C THR A 217 4.77 -32.70 -24.47
N LYS A 218 3.78 -31.85 -24.76
CA LYS A 218 2.46 -31.73 -24.15
C LYS A 218 2.39 -31.23 -22.70
N SER A 219 2.00 -29.97 -22.64
CA SER A 219 1.22 -29.36 -21.56
C SER A 219 0.03 -30.25 -21.17
N TYR A 220 0.15 -30.89 -20.02
CA TYR A 220 -0.99 -31.42 -19.28
C TYR A 220 -1.47 -30.30 -18.37
N GLU A 221 -2.56 -29.66 -18.77
CA GLU A 221 -3.37 -28.84 -17.88
C GLU A 221 -3.86 -29.72 -16.73
N SER A 222 -3.68 -29.26 -15.50
CA SER A 222 -4.44 -29.79 -14.38
C SER A 222 -4.63 -28.71 -13.33
N SER A 223 -5.89 -28.27 -13.27
CA SER A 223 -6.66 -27.85 -12.09
C SER A 223 -6.00 -26.81 -11.19
N GLY A 224 -6.23 -25.55 -11.54
CA GLY A 224 -6.16 -24.44 -10.60
C GLY A 224 -7.20 -24.65 -9.50
N GLU A 225 -6.78 -24.44 -8.26
CA GLU A 225 -7.70 -24.27 -7.14
C GLU A 225 -8.19 -22.82 -7.20
N ASP A 226 -9.52 -22.70 -7.35
CA ASP A 226 -10.27 -21.47 -7.50
C ASP A 226 -10.24 -20.66 -6.20
N ASP A 227 -9.67 -19.44 -6.26
CA ASP A 227 -10.01 -18.35 -5.34
C ASP A 227 -11.05 -17.50 -6.06
N SER A 228 -12.33 -17.81 -5.83
CA SER A 228 -13.47 -17.03 -6.32
C SER A 228 -13.53 -15.71 -5.57
N ASP A 229 -12.89 -14.68 -6.11
CA ASP A 229 -13.24 -13.29 -5.78
C ASP A 229 -14.56 -12.97 -6.50
N ASP A 230 -15.68 -13.46 -5.95
CA ASP A 230 -17.02 -13.00 -6.30
C ASP A 230 -17.17 -11.55 -5.83
N ASP A 231 -16.93 -10.60 -6.73
CA ASP A 231 -17.19 -9.19 -6.52
C ASP A 231 -18.44 -8.81 -7.33
N ASP A 232 -19.57 -8.64 -6.63
CA ASP A 232 -20.81 -8.09 -7.16
C ASP A 232 -20.54 -6.79 -7.92
N ASP A 233 -20.86 -6.78 -9.22
CA ASP A 233 -20.80 -5.60 -10.07
C ASP A 233 -21.91 -4.62 -9.67
N VAL A 234 -21.60 -3.68 -8.79
CA VAL A 234 -22.43 -2.49 -8.60
C VAL A 234 -22.28 -1.60 -9.84
N LYS A 235 -23.28 -1.64 -10.71
CA LYS A 235 -23.40 -0.78 -11.90
C LYS A 235 -23.62 0.67 -11.43
N MET A 236 -22.59 1.51 -11.55
CA MET A 236 -22.70 2.95 -11.26
C MET A 236 -22.97 3.74 -12.53
N ASP A 237 -23.91 4.68 -12.43
CA ASP A 237 -24.39 5.57 -13.47
C ASP A 237 -23.31 6.57 -13.94
N VAL A 238 -23.36 6.94 -15.22
CA VAL A 238 -22.30 7.62 -15.99
C VAL A 238 -22.13 9.10 -15.60
N THR A 239 -23.11 9.66 -14.88
CA THR A 239 -23.18 11.08 -14.49
C THR A 239 -22.32 11.46 -13.26
N ASP A 240 -21.79 10.48 -12.51
CA ASP A 240 -21.05 10.69 -11.25
C ASP A 240 -19.50 10.67 -11.43
N GLN A 241 -19.00 10.75 -12.69
CA GLN A 241 -17.56 10.71 -12.98
C GLN A 241 -16.83 12.05 -12.77
N ALA A 242 -17.53 13.19 -12.89
CA ALA A 242 -16.88 14.50 -12.85
C ALA A 242 -16.61 15.01 -11.42
N GLU A 243 -17.41 14.61 -10.42
CA GLU A 243 -17.26 15.07 -9.04
C GLU A 243 -16.37 14.16 -8.16
N ARG A 244 -15.94 13.00 -8.67
CA ARG A 244 -15.25 11.97 -7.87
C ARG A 244 -13.72 11.93 -7.96
N ILE A 245 -13.07 12.84 -8.69
CA ILE A 245 -11.60 12.76 -8.96
C ILE A 245 -10.79 13.99 -8.52
N SER A 246 -11.41 15.16 -8.29
CA SER A 246 -10.67 16.40 -7.96
C SER A 246 -10.59 16.70 -6.46
N GLN A 247 -10.25 15.73 -5.62
CA GLN A 247 -9.97 16.02 -4.21
C GLN A 247 -8.47 15.85 -3.95
N GLU A 248 -7.81 16.98 -3.72
CA GLU A 248 -6.41 17.02 -3.35
C GLU A 248 -6.15 16.18 -2.10
N PRO A 249 -5.02 15.45 -2.04
CA PRO A 249 -4.62 14.73 -0.84
C PRO A 249 -4.39 15.71 0.30
N LYS A 250 -4.74 15.29 1.50
CA LYS A 250 -4.53 16.06 2.71
C LYS A 250 -3.35 15.48 3.46
N PHE A 251 -2.28 16.25 3.60
CA PHE A 251 -1.14 15.93 4.45
C PHE A 251 -1.16 16.77 5.72
N TYR A 252 -0.93 16.12 6.85
CA TYR A 252 -0.98 16.71 8.18
C TYR A 252 0.43 17.07 8.65
N ASN A 253 0.60 18.28 9.19
CA ASN A 253 1.88 18.82 9.64
C ASN A 253 1.85 19.21 11.12
N ASP A 254 3.02 19.34 11.73
CA ASP A 254 3.20 19.73 13.15
C ASP A 254 2.50 21.07 13.51
N ASP A 255 2.18 21.93 12.54
CA ASP A 255 1.44 23.19 12.74
C ASP A 255 -0.09 23.01 12.87
N ASP A 256 -0.65 21.86 12.48
CA ASP A 256 -2.08 21.55 12.64
C ASP A 256 -2.50 21.46 14.12
N VAL A 257 -1.54 21.42 15.04
CA VAL A 257 -1.78 21.50 16.49
C VAL A 257 -2.32 22.89 16.87
N LYS A 258 -1.89 23.96 16.17
CA LYS A 258 -2.18 25.35 16.55
C LYS A 258 -3.55 25.84 16.13
N ILE A 259 -4.09 25.32 15.02
CA ILE A 259 -5.39 25.76 14.48
C ILE A 259 -6.53 25.37 15.45
N ASN A 260 -6.42 24.20 16.09
CA ASN A 260 -7.46 23.71 17.01
C ASN A 260 -7.45 24.41 18.38
N THR A 261 -6.34 25.01 18.81
CA THR A 261 -6.30 25.76 20.08
C THR A 261 -6.96 27.14 19.98
N THR A 262 -7.00 27.74 18.79
CA THR A 262 -7.57 29.07 18.60
C THR A 262 -9.11 29.04 18.53
N GLU A 263 -9.69 27.99 17.93
CA GLU A 263 -11.16 27.83 17.84
C GLU A 263 -11.85 27.56 19.19
N MET A 264 -11.10 27.14 20.23
CA MET A 264 -11.66 26.93 21.58
C MET A 264 -11.62 28.17 22.48
N GLN A 265 -10.99 29.28 22.05
CA GLN A 265 -10.94 30.53 22.82
C GLN A 265 -11.92 31.60 22.34
N GLU A 266 -12.49 31.48 21.14
CA GLU A 266 -13.47 32.46 20.61
C GLU A 266 -14.93 32.16 20.99
N SER A 267 -15.25 30.99 21.56
CA SER A 267 -16.63 30.64 21.93
C SER A 267 -17.08 31.06 23.33
N ASP A 268 -16.20 31.62 24.16
CA ASP A 268 -16.50 31.92 25.59
C ASP A 268 -16.54 33.43 25.92
N ALA A 269 -16.61 34.30 24.91
CA ALA A 269 -16.58 35.75 25.12
C ALA A 269 -17.77 36.49 24.49
N THR A 270 -19.01 36.00 24.61
CA THR A 270 -20.21 36.84 24.42
C THR A 270 -21.43 36.35 25.21
N SER A 271 -21.48 36.60 26.52
CA SER A 271 -22.74 36.98 27.18
C SER A 271 -22.46 37.65 28.52
N ASP A 272 -22.63 38.96 28.59
CA ASP A 272 -23.49 39.62 29.58
C ASP A 272 -23.17 41.12 29.67
N GLY A 273 -24.19 41.95 29.43
CA GLY A 273 -24.18 43.35 29.86
C GLY A 273 -25.00 44.31 29.02
N ASN A 274 -26.26 44.56 29.45
CA ASN A 274 -27.00 45.83 29.38
C ASN A 274 -27.34 46.43 27.98
N GLN A 275 -28.42 47.18 27.74
CA GLN A 275 -29.35 47.91 28.61
C GLN A 275 -30.66 48.10 27.82
N ILE A 276 -31.82 47.97 28.49
CA ILE A 276 -33.13 48.38 27.98
C ILE A 276 -33.15 49.91 27.89
N VAL A 277 -33.35 50.46 26.70
CA VAL A 277 -33.64 51.89 26.48
C VAL A 277 -35.16 52.03 26.39
N LYS A 278 -35.74 52.79 27.32
CA LYS A 278 -37.11 53.29 27.23
C LYS A 278 -37.04 54.66 26.56
N ASP A 279 -37.69 54.81 25.41
CA ASP A 279 -37.98 56.10 24.83
C ASP A 279 -39.49 56.36 24.93
N ASP A 280 -39.84 57.32 25.80
CA ASP A 280 -41.15 57.96 25.92
C ASP A 280 -41.10 59.31 25.19
N VAL A 281 -41.74 59.42 24.01
CA VAL A 281 -42.07 60.66 23.26
C VAL A 281 -43.19 60.25 22.27
N GLU A 282 -44.39 60.82 22.09
CA GLU A 282 -44.97 62.13 22.39
C GLU A 282 -46.52 62.08 22.30
N ASN A 283 -47.13 63.11 22.89
CA ASN A 283 -48.49 63.64 22.72
C ASN A 283 -49.13 63.51 21.32
N VAL A 284 -50.41 63.11 21.28
CA VAL A 284 -51.60 63.94 20.91
C VAL A 284 -52.82 63.37 21.63
#